data_AF-A0A843EFZ2-F1
#
_entry.id   AF-A0A843EFZ2-F1
#
_cell.length_a   1.000
_cell.length_b   1.000
_cell.length_c   1.000
_cell.angle_alpha   90.00
_cell.angle_beta   90.00
_cell.angle_gamma   90.00
#
_symmetry.space_group_name_H-M   'P 1'
#
loop_
_entity.id
_entity.type
_entity.pdbx_description
1 polymer ?
#
loop_
_entity_poly.entity_id
_entity_poly.type
_entity_poly.pdbx_seq_one_letter_code
_entity_poly.pdbx_strand_id
1 'polypeptide(L)'
;DNKICFLRMEGKTFGDVPMDIELRLSVEDSPNSAGCVIDAIRCCKLGLERGIGGQLTSISSYVMKHPPIQFTDDEAAANVEAFINGEIER
;
A
#
# COMPACT_ATOMS: atom_id res chain seq x y z
N ASP A 1 -4.33 -10.72 -18.04
CA ASP A 1 -4.41 -10.02 -16.76
C ASP A 1 -3.72 -10.82 -15.66
N ASN A 2 -3.76 -12.15 -15.74
CA ASN A 2 -2.83 -13.00 -14.99
C ASN A 2 -1.34 -12.62 -15.21
N LYS A 3 -0.65 -12.27 -14.13
CA LYS A 3 0.77 -12.00 -14.02
C LYS A 3 1.42 -13.08 -13.15
N ILE A 4 2.52 -13.64 -13.65
CA ILE A 4 3.29 -14.67 -12.95
C ILE A 4 4.64 -14.09 -12.53
N CYS A 5 4.99 -14.27 -11.27
CA CYS A 5 6.29 -13.93 -10.71
C CYS A 5 6.99 -15.19 -10.19
N PHE A 6 8.27 -15.33 -10.50
CA PHE A 6 9.17 -16.31 -9.91
C PHE A 6 10.23 -15.55 -9.13
N LEU A 7 10.32 -15.80 -7.83
CA LEU A 7 11.24 -15.15 -6.90
C LEU A 7 12.16 -16.20 -6.29
N ARG A 8 13.47 -15.96 -6.33
CA ARG A 8 14.47 -16.73 -5.59
C ARG A 8 15.20 -15.79 -4.64
N MET A 9 15.32 -16.19 -3.39
CA MET A 9 16.06 -15.48 -2.36
C MET A 9 17.08 -16.44 -1.75
N GLU A 10 18.31 -15.98 -1.64
CA GLU A 10 19.42 -16.74 -1.05
C GLU A 10 19.93 -15.95 0.15
N GLY A 11 20.17 -16.64 1.25
CA GLY A 11 20.59 -16.04 2.50
C GLY A 11 21.38 -17.00 3.37
N LYS A 12 21.65 -16.54 4.59
CA LYS A 12 22.33 -17.35 5.60
C LYS A 12 21.58 -17.25 6.92
N THR A 13 21.55 -18.35 7.64
CA THR A 13 20.98 -18.43 9.00
C THR A 13 22.10 -18.39 10.04
N PHE A 14 21.76 -18.64 11.31
CA PHE A 14 22.73 -18.66 12.40
C PHE A 14 23.90 -19.60 12.10
N GLY A 15 25.13 -19.13 12.33
CA GLY A 15 26.35 -19.90 12.05
C GLY A 15 26.71 -19.98 10.57
N ASP A 16 26.33 -18.99 9.76
CA ASP A 16 26.64 -18.90 8.32
C ASP A 16 26.05 -20.04 7.46
N VAL A 17 25.09 -20.80 8.00
CA VAL A 17 24.47 -21.92 7.29
C VAL A 17 23.62 -21.37 6.12
N PRO A 18 23.88 -21.79 4.87
CA PRO A 18 23.13 -21.32 3.70
C PRO A 18 21.64 -21.66 3.78
N MET A 19 20.82 -20.78 3.24
CA MET A 19 19.37 -20.95 3.12
C MET A 19 18.89 -20.40 1.78
N ASP A 20 17.98 -21.13 1.13
CA ASP A 20 17.38 -20.77 -0.14
C ASP A 20 15.86 -20.77 -0.02
N ILE A 21 15.20 -19.80 -0.67
CA ILE A 21 13.74 -19.72 -0.79
C ILE A 21 13.40 -19.49 -2.27
N GLU A 22 12.53 -20.34 -2.81
CA GLU A 22 11.95 -20.16 -4.14
C GLU A 22 10.43 -20.04 -4.03
N LEU A 23 9.86 -19.05 -4.73
CA LEU A 23 8.44 -18.75 -4.70
C LEU A 23 7.91 -18.48 -6.11
N ARG A 24 6.72 -19.01 -6.38
CA ARG A 24 5.93 -18.71 -7.58
C ARG A 24 4.61 -18.07 -7.17
N LEU A 25 4.35 -16.88 -7.70
CA LEU A 25 3.11 -16.14 -7.49
C LEU A 25 2.38 -15.99 -8.84
N SER A 26 1.08 -16.26 -8.86
CA SER A 26 0.20 -16.04 -10.03
C SER A 26 -1.00 -15.24 -9.53
N VAL A 27 -1.24 -14.07 -10.13
CA VAL A 27 -2.26 -13.13 -9.68
C VAL A 27 -2.88 -12.41 -10.86
N GLU A 28 -4.12 -11.93 -10.74
CA GLU A 28 -4.72 -11.03 -11.73
C GLU A 28 -4.30 -9.58 -11.44
N ASP A 29 -3.54 -8.96 -12.35
CA ASP A 29 -2.88 -7.68 -12.11
C ASP A 29 -3.86 -6.49 -11.99
N SER A 30 -4.87 -6.43 -12.85
CA SER A 30 -5.84 -5.32 -12.81
C SER A 30 -6.74 -5.38 -11.57
N PRO A 31 -7.37 -6.53 -11.21
CA PRO A 31 -8.12 -6.69 -9.98
C PRO A 31 -7.30 -6.41 -8.72
N ASN A 32 -6.00 -6.77 -8.70
CA ASN A 32 -5.13 -6.52 -7.56
C ASN A 32 -5.04 -5.03 -7.17
N SER A 33 -5.16 -4.13 -8.14
CA SER A 33 -5.12 -2.67 -7.89
C SER A 33 -6.50 -2.04 -7.80
N ALA A 34 -7.55 -2.72 -8.25
CA ALA A 34 -8.91 -2.17 -8.28
C ALA A 34 -9.41 -1.81 -6.86
N GLY A 35 -9.15 -2.65 -5.87
CA GLY A 35 -9.49 -2.38 -4.46
C GLY A 35 -8.83 -1.10 -3.95
N CYS A 36 -7.51 -0.98 -4.15
CA CYS A 36 -6.73 0.20 -3.79
C CYS A 36 -7.28 1.49 -4.43
N VAL A 37 -7.67 1.42 -5.70
CA VAL A 37 -8.22 2.57 -6.44
C VAL A 37 -9.62 2.95 -5.94
N ILE A 38 -10.47 1.97 -5.59
CA ILE A 38 -11.79 2.24 -5.01
C ILE A 38 -11.65 3.05 -3.73
N ASP A 39 -10.75 2.65 -2.83
CA ASP A 39 -10.56 3.34 -1.56
C ASP A 39 -9.90 4.71 -1.75
N ALA A 40 -8.94 4.84 -2.67
CA ALA A 40 -8.36 6.13 -3.06
C ALA A 40 -9.43 7.14 -3.52
N ILE A 41 -10.33 6.72 -4.43
CA ILE A 41 -11.38 7.60 -4.97
C ILE A 41 -12.36 8.01 -3.86
N ARG A 42 -12.71 7.11 -2.95
CA ARG A 42 -13.60 7.40 -1.82
C ARG A 42 -12.97 8.40 -0.86
N CYS A 43 -11.67 8.25 -0.55
CA CYS A 43 -10.94 9.22 0.28
C CYS A 43 -10.82 10.58 -0.41
N CYS A 44 -10.58 10.61 -1.74
CA CYS A 44 -10.59 11.85 -2.51
C CYS A 44 -11.95 12.55 -2.47
N LYS A 45 -13.05 11.79 -2.56
CA LYS A 45 -14.41 12.33 -2.46
C LYS A 45 -14.68 12.91 -1.07
N LEU A 46 -14.26 12.22 0.00
CA LEU A 46 -14.34 12.73 1.37
C LEU A 46 -13.51 14.01 1.57
N GLY A 47 -12.28 14.03 1.04
CA GLY A 47 -11.41 15.21 1.06
C GLY A 47 -12.05 16.41 0.36
N LEU A 48 -12.68 16.18 -0.80
CA LEU A 48 -13.43 17.19 -1.53
C LEU A 48 -14.61 17.75 -0.72
N GLU A 49 -15.37 16.88 -0.04
CA GLU A 49 -16.49 17.28 0.83
C GLU A 49 -16.05 18.10 2.03
N ARG A 50 -14.82 17.89 2.51
CA ARG A 50 -14.19 18.66 3.58
C ARG A 50 -13.45 19.92 3.09
N GLY A 51 -13.45 20.20 1.79
CA GLY A 51 -12.74 21.34 1.22
C GLY A 51 -11.21 21.22 1.25
N ILE A 52 -10.67 20.01 1.37
CA ILE A 52 -9.23 19.77 1.42
C ILE A 52 -8.67 19.75 0.00
N GLY A 53 -7.72 20.65 -0.26
CA GLY A 53 -6.96 20.72 -1.50
C GLY A 53 -5.56 20.13 -1.36
N GLY A 54 -4.95 19.76 -2.49
CA GLY A 54 -3.61 19.19 -2.53
C GLY A 54 -3.59 17.68 -2.33
N GLN A 55 -2.46 17.16 -1.85
CA GLN A 55 -2.22 15.72 -1.72
C GLN A 55 -2.78 15.19 -0.39
N LEU A 56 -3.58 14.12 -0.43
CA LEU A 56 -4.02 13.37 0.75
C LEU A 56 -2.94 12.37 1.14
N THR A 57 -2.10 12.74 2.11
CA THR A 57 -0.92 11.97 2.54
C THR A 57 -1.27 10.63 3.19
N SER A 58 -2.39 10.56 3.93
CA SER A 58 -2.97 9.37 4.54
C SER A 58 -3.17 8.25 3.50
N ILE A 59 -4.16 8.38 2.63
CA ILE A 59 -4.47 7.34 1.64
C ILE A 59 -3.35 7.14 0.63
N SER A 60 -2.61 8.20 0.27
CA SER A 60 -1.47 8.06 -0.64
C SER A 60 -0.41 7.13 -0.06
N SER A 61 -0.08 7.27 1.23
CA SER A 61 0.91 6.42 1.89
C SER A 61 0.51 4.95 1.98
N TYR A 62 -0.79 4.66 1.94
CA TYR A 62 -1.30 3.30 2.08
C TYR A 62 -1.46 2.56 0.73
N VAL A 63 -1.82 3.27 -0.34
CA VAL A 63 -2.18 2.63 -1.62
C VAL A 63 -1.23 2.92 -2.78
N MET A 64 -0.30 3.87 -2.62
CA MET A 64 0.65 4.24 -3.68
C MET A 64 2.05 3.73 -3.35
N LYS A 65 2.76 3.22 -4.36
CA LYS A 65 4.15 2.74 -4.20
C LYS A 65 5.16 3.85 -3.88
N HIS A 66 4.86 5.08 -4.29
CA HIS A 66 5.73 6.25 -4.11
C HIS A 66 4.89 7.42 -3.57
N PRO A 67 4.48 7.35 -2.30
CA PRO A 67 3.71 8.43 -1.70
C PRO A 67 4.59 9.67 -1.47
N PRO A 68 3.99 10.87 -1.34
CA PRO A 68 4.73 12.09 -1.00
C PRO A 68 5.45 12.03 0.35
N ILE A 69 4.86 11.28 1.30
CA ILE A 69 5.44 11.01 2.62
C ILE A 69 5.38 9.51 2.84
N GLN A 70 6.52 8.91 3.17
CA GLN A 70 6.67 7.49 3.45
C GLN A 70 6.32 7.20 4.91
N PHE A 71 5.49 6.19 5.12
CA PHE A 71 5.16 5.63 6.43
C PHE A 71 5.37 4.13 6.39
N THR A 72 5.46 3.49 7.55
CA THR A 72 5.28 2.03 7.59
C THR A 72 3.84 1.67 7.23
N ASP A 73 3.60 0.47 6.70
CA ASP A 73 2.27 0.05 6.25
C ASP A 73 1.22 0.15 7.38
N ASP A 74 1.61 -0.19 8.62
CA ASP A 74 0.75 -0.11 9.80
C ASP A 74 0.36 1.35 10.15
N GLU A 75 1.33 2.27 10.08
CA GLU A 75 1.09 3.70 10.30
C GLU A 75 0.22 4.29 9.18
N ALA A 76 0.48 3.90 7.92
CA ALA A 76 -0.30 4.32 6.77
C ALA A 76 -1.77 3.86 6.90
N ALA A 77 -2.00 2.62 7.32
CA ALA A 77 -3.34 2.10 7.59
C ALA A 77 -4.05 2.90 8.70
N ALA A 78 -3.37 3.17 9.81
CA ALA A 78 -3.93 3.96 10.91
C ALA A 78 -4.27 5.40 10.47
N ASN A 79 -3.43 6.00 9.64
CA ASN A 79 -3.67 7.34 9.10
C ASN A 79 -4.90 7.38 8.17
N VAL A 80 -5.16 6.34 7.39
CA VAL A 80 -6.39 6.25 6.57
C VAL A 80 -7.63 6.24 7.46
N GLU A 81 -7.64 5.43 8.53
CA GLU A 81 -8.76 5.39 9.48
C GLU A 81 -8.94 6.73 10.22
N ALA A 82 -7.85 7.32 10.71
CA ALA A 82 -7.88 8.64 11.34
C ALA A 82 -8.39 9.73 10.39
N PHE A 83 -8.01 9.68 9.11
CA PHE A 83 -8.55 10.58 8.09
C PHE A 83 -10.05 10.33 7.89
N ILE A 84 -10.50 9.09 7.75
CA ILE A 84 -11.93 8.77 7.60
C ILE A 84 -12.75 9.29 8.80
N ASN A 85 -12.23 9.12 10.02
CA ASN A 85 -12.87 9.61 11.26
C ASN A 85 -12.79 11.14 11.44
N GLY A 86 -11.97 11.84 10.65
CA GLY A 86 -11.79 13.29 10.75
C GLY A 86 -10.87 13.74 11.89
N GLU A 87 -10.04 12.83 12.39
CA GLU A 87 -9.05 13.08 13.44
C GLU A 87 -7.80 13.77 12.88
N ILE A 88 -7.47 13.49 11.62
CA ILE A 88 -6.41 14.16 10.87
C ILE A 88 -6.95 14.77 9.58
N GLU A 89 -6.26 15.81 9.10
CA GLU A 89 -6.70 16.54 7.91
C GLU A 89 -6.40 15.78 6.60
N ARG A 90 -5.23 15.13 6.47
CA ARG A 90 -4.77 14.63 5.17
C ARG A 90 -3.91 13.39 5.22
#